data_AF-A0A927CKT3-F1
#
_entry.id   AF-A0A927CKT3-F1
#
_cell.length_a   1.000
_cell.length_b   1.000
_cell.length_c   1.000
_cell.angle_alpha   90.00
_cell.angle_beta   90.00
_cell.angle_gamma   90.00
#
_symmetry.space_group_name_H-M   'P 1'
#
loop_
_entity.id
_entity.type
_entity.pdbx_description
1 polymer ?
#
loop_
_entity_poly.entity_id
_entity_poly.type
_entity_poly.pdbx_seq_one_letter_code
_entity_poly.pdbx_strand_id
1 'polypeptide(L)'
;MDANFMAFLGVNLFIPHAFYYSFEGYRKTDFPQTEFYHAPHWEHYRAFGDYIGRLSLLGSLGRQASKVLLVSPIHTVYQEMFRSGKACKNLHVDELFSLLSDRLIRGRLDFEYADECQIASGTASAGELRFPKCEGGFSIVILPAMKVLGLETAERLLAFVRSGGMLIALEELPVHSAFVTHDPDLASYIEQLFPAPGRAGGWHECGGGKTLFMTAGQLRGDDAAGLCQEIRAKLAGSDLGERWIVPEQSAEHVIMTGRRLEGRSFTWIMNWSDDSVELQYDAAPGEALEEWELETGDIRLITKVELQRFALAPGQMRIVAPRPEAEQPEAKRSQDAAIASAKGMLHTRELSREWDFGTEDRNALILDRWEVTLNDRQARISATMPGQVNTFRRTIKAEQSLIESLNGSGADPSERQYRQDGIYLVLDDLRQDIQSHIGFLSRRRSVEIFVNGERLPALEPAKWQDRFYYWADISPYLQSGDNTIEILTFSLLEPMPNFAYPAFLVGEFALTSAEALTAPPNRMSGYWTAAGYPHLSGKAVYRQAFDWAPIAAEGDNGGKAVAVVLEIEDIRETARLSVNGSDAGIKLWPPYNWDVTGMLRPGRNTIELQVANTLDNLYGKNALASGIGGSAKLIAYQLE
;
A
#
# COMPACT_ATOMS: atom_id res chain seq x y z
N MET A 1 4.08 0.82 -0.75
CA MET A 1 5.04 1.04 -1.86
C MET A 1 4.46 2.03 -2.88
N ASP A 2 3.30 1.75 -3.48
CA ASP A 2 2.74 2.57 -4.57
C ASP A 2 2.48 4.04 -4.22
N ALA A 3 1.89 4.32 -3.05
CA ALA A 3 1.65 5.70 -2.62
C ALA A 3 2.95 6.50 -2.49
N ASN A 4 3.99 5.89 -1.93
CA ASN A 4 5.31 6.49 -1.79
C ASN A 4 5.93 6.78 -3.17
N PHE A 5 5.79 5.87 -4.13
CA PHE A 5 6.26 6.14 -5.48
C PHE A 5 5.54 7.30 -6.14
N MET A 6 4.22 7.30 -6.05
CA MET A 6 3.42 8.36 -6.65
C MET A 6 3.81 9.70 -6.02
N ALA A 7 4.02 9.75 -4.71
CA ALA A 7 4.50 10.94 -4.01
C ALA A 7 5.89 11.37 -4.50
N PHE A 8 6.80 10.41 -4.67
CA PHE A 8 8.14 10.61 -5.22
C PHE A 8 8.07 11.26 -6.62
N LEU A 9 7.21 10.75 -7.50
CA LEU A 9 7.01 11.26 -8.86
C LEU A 9 6.25 12.60 -8.94
N GLY A 10 5.81 13.16 -7.80
CA GLY A 10 5.17 14.47 -7.75
C GLY A 10 3.69 14.49 -7.38
N VAL A 11 3.03 13.34 -7.19
CA VAL A 11 1.65 13.31 -6.72
C VAL A 11 1.58 13.89 -5.31
N ASN A 12 0.72 14.88 -5.11
CA ASN A 12 0.54 15.56 -3.82
C ASN A 12 -0.92 15.62 -3.37
N LEU A 13 -1.84 14.99 -4.10
CA LEU A 13 -3.22 14.78 -3.70
C LEU A 13 -3.62 13.34 -4.05
N PHE A 14 -3.88 12.53 -3.02
CA PHE A 14 -4.27 11.14 -3.18
C PHE A 14 -5.80 11.01 -3.13
N ILE A 15 -6.36 10.27 -4.08
CA ILE A 15 -7.79 9.97 -4.16
C ILE A 15 -7.93 8.45 -4.15
N PRO A 16 -8.19 7.81 -2.99
CA PRO A 16 -8.30 6.36 -2.92
C PRO A 16 -9.52 5.87 -3.70
N HIS A 17 -9.29 4.95 -4.64
CA HIS A 17 -10.34 4.20 -5.33
C HIS A 17 -10.46 2.82 -4.66
N ALA A 18 -11.53 2.47 -3.96
CA ALA A 18 -12.76 3.23 -3.76
C ALA A 18 -13.42 3.00 -2.38
N PHE A 19 -14.32 3.91 -2.00
CA PHE A 19 -15.15 3.81 -0.80
C PHE A 19 -16.57 3.36 -1.18
N TYR A 20 -16.92 2.12 -0.88
CA TYR A 20 -18.23 1.56 -1.22
C TYR A 20 -19.25 1.90 -0.14
N TYR A 21 -20.38 2.47 -0.54
CA TYR A 21 -21.51 2.68 0.39
C TYR A 21 -22.15 1.37 0.84
N SER A 22 -22.05 0.33 0.00
CA SER A 22 -22.58 -1.00 0.25
C SER A 22 -21.91 -2.08 -0.59
N PHE A 23 -21.90 -3.30 -0.07
CA PHE A 23 -21.50 -4.56 -0.69
C PHE A 23 -22.64 -5.32 -1.38
N GLU A 24 -23.86 -4.79 -1.36
CA GLU A 24 -25.00 -5.40 -2.08
C GLU A 24 -24.65 -5.59 -3.57
N GLY A 25 -24.90 -6.80 -4.06
CA GLY A 25 -24.61 -7.19 -5.45
C GLY A 25 -23.12 -7.36 -5.74
N TYR A 26 -22.66 -6.94 -6.92
CA TYR A 26 -21.30 -7.27 -7.42
C TYR A 26 -20.16 -6.52 -6.73
N ARG A 27 -20.45 -5.50 -5.89
CA ARG A 27 -19.43 -4.59 -5.32
C ARG A 27 -18.46 -5.29 -4.36
N LYS A 28 -18.93 -6.30 -3.62
CA LYS A 28 -18.10 -7.12 -2.72
C LYS A 28 -16.99 -7.90 -3.43
N THR A 29 -17.13 -8.07 -4.75
CA THR A 29 -16.15 -8.76 -5.62
C THR A 29 -15.44 -7.80 -6.60
N ASP A 30 -15.65 -6.49 -6.47
CA ASP A 30 -15.00 -5.50 -7.34
C ASP A 30 -13.51 -5.32 -6.97
N PHE A 31 -12.71 -4.84 -7.92
CA PHE A 31 -11.27 -4.64 -7.73
C PHE A 31 -10.85 -3.19 -8.05
N PRO A 32 -10.11 -2.51 -7.15
CA PRO A 32 -9.67 -2.98 -5.81
C PRO A 32 -10.84 -3.10 -4.80
N GLN A 33 -10.60 -3.82 -3.69
CA GLN A 33 -11.55 -3.88 -2.58
C GLN A 33 -11.70 -2.50 -1.91
N THR A 34 -12.79 -2.30 -1.16
CA THR A 34 -13.02 -1.00 -0.51
C THR A 34 -12.04 -0.74 0.63
N GLU A 35 -11.73 0.53 0.82
CA GLU A 35 -11.01 1.05 1.98
C GLU A 35 -11.95 1.63 3.06
N PHE A 36 -13.27 1.41 2.95
CA PHE A 36 -14.25 1.99 3.89
C PHE A 36 -14.57 1.07 5.08
N TYR A 37 -15.66 1.37 5.83
CA TYR A 37 -16.03 0.67 7.08
C TYR A 37 -16.22 -0.84 6.96
N HIS A 38 -16.39 -1.37 5.74
CA HIS A 38 -16.42 -2.80 5.48
C HIS A 38 -15.06 -3.47 5.64
N ALA A 39 -13.96 -2.74 5.41
CA ALA A 39 -12.61 -3.26 5.52
C ALA A 39 -12.24 -3.48 7.00
N PRO A 40 -11.72 -4.66 7.40
CA PRO A 40 -11.41 -4.93 8.80
C PRO A 40 -10.41 -3.94 9.40
N HIS A 41 -9.48 -3.43 8.58
CA HIS A 41 -8.49 -2.43 8.97
C HIS A 41 -9.03 -1.00 9.01
N TRP A 42 -10.33 -0.75 8.86
CA TRP A 42 -10.91 0.60 8.86
C TRP A 42 -10.60 1.39 10.14
N GLU A 43 -10.60 0.74 11.30
CA GLU A 43 -10.21 1.38 12.57
C GLU A 43 -8.74 1.82 12.57
N HIS A 44 -7.90 1.14 11.79
CA HIS A 44 -6.49 1.47 11.59
C HIS A 44 -6.27 2.48 10.45
N TYR A 45 -7.27 2.69 9.59
CA TYR A 45 -7.16 3.52 8.38
C TYR A 45 -6.77 4.96 8.68
N ARG A 46 -7.09 5.48 9.88
CA ARG A 46 -6.65 6.83 10.27
C ARG A 46 -5.13 6.98 10.20
N ALA A 47 -4.37 5.96 10.60
CA ALA A 47 -2.91 6.01 10.52
C ALA A 47 -2.43 6.16 9.06
N PHE A 48 -3.13 5.53 8.11
CA PHE A 48 -2.86 5.67 6.68
C PHE A 48 -3.26 7.06 6.19
N GLY A 49 -4.46 7.53 6.55
CA GLY A 49 -4.94 8.86 6.20
C GLY A 49 -4.01 9.98 6.68
N ASP A 50 -3.52 9.89 7.92
CA ASP A 50 -2.56 10.85 8.48
C ASP A 50 -1.21 10.78 7.74
N TYR A 51 -0.70 9.56 7.43
CA TYR A 51 0.53 9.35 6.65
C TYR A 51 0.45 10.00 5.26
N ILE A 52 -0.60 9.69 4.51
CA ILE A 52 -0.82 10.22 3.17
C ILE A 52 -1.10 11.73 3.22
N GLY A 53 -1.80 12.21 4.25
CA GLY A 53 -2.02 13.64 4.49
C GLY A 53 -0.71 14.41 4.68
N ARG A 54 0.24 13.87 5.44
CA ARG A 54 1.59 14.44 5.61
C ARG A 54 2.38 14.43 4.30
N LEU A 55 2.34 13.33 3.54
CA LEU A 55 2.93 13.28 2.19
C LEU A 55 2.34 14.33 1.26
N SER A 56 1.02 14.48 1.24
CA SER A 56 0.31 15.51 0.47
C SER A 56 0.71 16.92 0.88
N LEU A 57 0.81 17.20 2.18
CA LEU A 57 1.24 18.49 2.69
C LEU A 57 2.67 18.81 2.24
N LEU A 58 3.62 17.91 2.46
CA LEU A 58 5.02 18.10 2.07
C LEU A 58 5.17 18.20 0.54
N GLY A 59 4.42 17.38 -0.20
CA GLY A 59 4.44 17.37 -1.65
C GLY A 59 3.80 18.60 -2.31
N SER A 60 2.88 19.28 -1.62
CA SER A 60 2.21 20.48 -2.12
C SER A 60 2.95 21.78 -1.77
N LEU A 61 3.61 21.81 -0.60
CA LEU A 61 4.43 22.95 -0.20
C LEU A 61 5.83 22.92 -0.83
N GLY A 62 6.39 21.73 -1.01
CA GLY A 62 7.73 21.54 -1.57
C GLY A 62 7.74 21.67 -3.09
N ARG A 63 8.71 22.41 -3.62
CA ARG A 63 8.99 22.49 -5.07
C ARG A 63 10.21 21.66 -5.43
N GLN A 64 10.14 20.95 -6.55
CA GLN A 64 11.29 20.20 -7.06
C GLN A 64 12.33 21.17 -7.64
N ALA A 65 13.61 20.83 -7.48
CA ALA A 65 14.73 21.66 -7.94
C ALA A 65 15.48 21.01 -9.12
N SER A 66 14.74 20.34 -10.01
CA SER A 66 15.29 19.58 -11.14
C SER A 66 16.15 20.44 -12.07
N LYS A 67 17.26 19.87 -12.53
CA LYS A 67 18.20 20.50 -13.48
C LYS A 67 18.23 19.84 -14.85
N VAL A 68 17.52 18.71 -14.97
CA VAL A 68 17.43 17.87 -16.17
C VAL A 68 16.03 17.95 -16.73
N LEU A 69 15.93 18.18 -18.04
CA LEU A 69 14.67 18.16 -18.79
C LEU A 69 14.71 17.00 -19.79
N LEU A 70 13.79 16.06 -19.67
CA LEU A 70 13.61 14.96 -20.63
C LEU A 70 12.48 15.33 -21.59
N VAL A 71 12.81 15.48 -22.88
CA VAL A 71 11.84 15.95 -23.86
C VAL A 71 10.89 14.83 -24.26
N SER A 72 9.59 15.08 -24.17
CA SER A 72 8.54 14.16 -24.61
C SER A 72 8.60 14.00 -26.13
N PRO A 73 8.82 12.78 -26.65
CA PRO A 73 8.97 12.56 -28.08
C PRO A 73 7.62 12.44 -28.82
N ILE A 74 6.56 13.09 -28.32
CA ILE A 74 5.17 12.84 -28.73
C ILE A 74 4.92 13.00 -30.23
N HIS A 75 5.60 13.93 -30.92
CA HIS A 75 5.47 14.07 -32.37
C HIS A 75 6.15 12.93 -33.14
N THR A 76 7.29 12.44 -32.66
CA THR A 76 7.93 11.25 -33.24
C THR A 76 7.05 10.02 -33.02
N VAL A 77 6.48 9.86 -31.82
CA VAL A 77 5.49 8.82 -31.51
C VAL A 77 4.28 8.90 -32.45
N TYR A 78 3.72 10.10 -32.68
CA TYR A 78 2.58 10.30 -33.58
C TYR A 78 2.90 9.94 -35.04
N GLN A 79 4.10 10.31 -35.52
CA GLN A 79 4.53 9.96 -36.87
C GLN A 79 4.73 8.44 -37.03
N GLU A 80 5.26 7.76 -36.01
CA GLU A 80 5.63 6.35 -36.10
C GLU A 80 4.53 5.36 -35.68
N MET A 81 3.54 5.81 -34.89
CA MET A 81 2.47 4.94 -34.38
C MET A 81 1.58 4.36 -35.48
N PHE A 82 1.58 4.96 -36.68
CA PHE A 82 0.86 4.41 -37.83
C PHE A 82 1.81 4.22 -39.02
N ARG A 83 2.13 2.96 -39.33
CA ARG A 83 2.92 2.59 -40.52
C ARG A 83 2.06 1.77 -41.48
N SER A 84 1.92 2.25 -42.72
CA SER A 84 1.13 1.60 -43.78
C SER A 84 -0.32 1.26 -43.34
N GLY A 85 -0.96 2.17 -42.61
CA GLY A 85 -2.34 2.01 -42.12
C GLY A 85 -2.50 1.04 -40.95
N LYS A 86 -1.40 0.58 -40.33
CA LYS A 86 -1.43 -0.29 -39.15
C LYS A 86 -0.82 0.42 -37.95
N ALA A 87 -1.46 0.24 -36.80
CA ALA A 87 -0.92 0.70 -35.53
C ALA A 87 0.36 -0.10 -35.18
N CYS A 88 1.45 0.60 -34.91
CA CYS A 88 2.66 0.05 -34.34
C CYS A 88 2.62 0.25 -32.82
N LYS A 89 2.65 -0.85 -32.06
CA LYS A 89 2.53 -0.81 -30.59
C LYS A 89 3.87 -0.76 -29.86
N ASN A 90 4.95 -1.19 -30.52
CA ASN A 90 6.29 -1.25 -29.95
C ASN A 90 7.14 -0.21 -30.66
N LEU A 91 7.04 1.04 -30.20
CA LEU A 91 7.77 2.15 -30.76
C LEU A 91 9.11 2.24 -30.04
N HIS A 92 10.19 2.17 -30.81
CA HIS A 92 11.55 2.28 -30.28
C HIS A 92 11.77 3.54 -29.42
N VAL A 93 11.19 4.67 -29.86
CA VAL A 93 11.26 5.94 -29.13
C VAL A 93 10.52 5.90 -27.78
N ASP A 94 9.44 5.13 -27.68
CA ASP A 94 8.65 4.96 -26.45
C ASP A 94 9.35 4.02 -25.45
N GLU A 95 9.97 2.95 -25.96
CA GLU A 95 10.83 2.04 -25.19
C GLU A 95 12.04 2.79 -24.60
N LEU A 96 12.73 3.61 -25.42
CA LEU A 96 13.87 4.41 -24.96
C LEU A 96 13.45 5.49 -23.95
N PHE A 97 12.34 6.19 -24.19
CA PHE A 97 11.82 7.18 -23.25
C PHE A 97 11.51 6.58 -21.87
N SER A 98 10.86 5.41 -21.86
CA SER A 98 10.57 4.66 -20.63
C SER A 98 11.84 4.19 -19.93
N LEU A 99 12.80 3.65 -20.68
CA LEU A 99 14.10 3.21 -20.15
C LEU A 99 14.87 4.36 -19.51
N LEU A 100 14.96 5.52 -20.19
CA LEU A 100 15.68 6.69 -19.67
C LEU A 100 15.02 7.23 -18.40
N SER A 101 13.69 7.23 -18.34
CA SER A 101 12.95 7.63 -17.16
C SER A 101 13.29 6.75 -15.95
N ASP A 102 13.28 5.41 -16.13
CA ASP A 102 13.71 4.46 -15.10
C ASP A 102 15.19 4.67 -14.69
N ARG A 103 16.09 4.82 -15.67
CA ARG A 103 17.53 4.98 -15.41
C ARG A 103 17.86 6.29 -14.70
N LEU A 104 17.19 7.40 -15.02
CA LEU A 104 17.37 8.68 -14.31
C LEU A 104 16.89 8.58 -12.86
N ILE A 105 15.72 7.97 -12.61
CA ILE A 105 15.19 7.73 -11.26
C ILE A 105 16.18 6.88 -10.43
N ARG A 106 16.61 5.73 -10.95
CA ARG A 106 17.57 4.84 -10.26
C ARG A 106 18.97 5.45 -10.17
N GLY A 107 19.30 6.30 -11.12
CA GLY A 107 20.48 7.16 -11.12
C GLY A 107 20.42 8.30 -10.11
N ARG A 108 19.34 8.44 -9.33
CA ARG A 108 19.13 9.53 -8.35
C ARG A 108 19.30 10.91 -9.00
N LEU A 109 18.75 11.06 -10.20
CA LEU A 109 18.74 12.31 -10.94
C LEU A 109 17.30 12.80 -11.04
N ASP A 110 17.02 13.91 -10.38
CA ASP A 110 15.75 14.63 -10.54
C ASP A 110 15.63 15.22 -11.95
N PHE A 111 14.51 14.94 -12.60
CA PHE A 111 14.20 15.47 -13.92
C PHE A 111 12.72 15.82 -14.05
N GLU A 112 12.40 16.66 -15.04
CA GLU A 112 11.03 16.96 -15.45
C GLU A 112 10.84 16.63 -16.93
N TYR A 113 9.58 16.40 -17.32
CA TYR A 113 9.21 16.30 -18.72
C TYR A 113 8.83 17.66 -19.29
N ALA A 114 9.20 17.91 -20.55
CA ALA A 114 8.62 18.98 -21.33
C ALA A 114 8.31 18.53 -22.75
N ASP A 115 7.22 19.06 -23.31
CA ASP A 115 6.97 18.99 -24.73
C ASP A 115 7.66 20.13 -25.50
N GLU A 116 7.62 20.04 -26.82
CA GLU A 116 8.23 21.02 -27.73
C GLU A 116 7.62 22.42 -27.59
N CYS A 117 6.31 22.53 -27.34
CA CYS A 117 5.63 23.82 -27.17
C CYS A 117 6.13 24.53 -25.90
N GLN A 118 6.30 23.78 -24.82
CA GLN A 118 6.90 24.30 -23.58
C GLN A 118 8.31 24.79 -23.86
N ILE A 119 9.17 23.98 -24.49
CA ILE A 119 10.56 24.35 -24.81
C ILE A 119 10.59 25.64 -25.64
N ALA A 120 9.83 25.73 -26.74
CA ALA A 120 9.80 26.91 -27.60
C ALA A 120 9.44 28.21 -26.83
N SER A 121 8.52 28.10 -25.87
CA SER A 121 8.08 29.20 -24.99
C SER A 121 9.09 29.55 -23.87
N GLY A 122 10.06 28.69 -23.60
CA GLY A 122 11.09 28.89 -22.58
C GLY A 122 12.05 30.02 -22.92
N THR A 123 12.82 30.50 -21.94
CA THR A 123 13.87 31.50 -22.14
C THR A 123 15.23 30.87 -21.87
N ALA A 124 16.15 31.00 -22.83
CA ALA A 124 17.52 30.52 -22.73
C ALA A 124 18.43 31.65 -22.23
N SER A 125 19.06 31.48 -21.08
CA SER A 125 19.98 32.47 -20.52
C SER A 125 20.90 31.85 -19.47
N ALA A 126 22.17 32.28 -19.43
CA ALA A 126 23.14 31.86 -18.42
C ALA A 126 23.25 30.33 -18.26
N GLY A 127 23.19 29.61 -19.38
CA GLY A 127 23.31 28.16 -19.43
C GLY A 127 22.10 27.37 -18.95
N GLU A 128 20.97 28.05 -18.75
CA GLU A 128 19.73 27.43 -18.31
C GLU A 128 18.57 27.75 -19.24
N LEU A 129 17.69 26.77 -19.44
CA LEU A 129 16.37 26.95 -20.03
C LEU A 129 15.36 27.19 -18.90
N ARG A 130 14.63 28.31 -18.95
CA ARG A 130 13.73 28.77 -17.88
C ARG A 130 12.30 28.92 -18.39
N PHE A 131 11.33 28.58 -17.55
CA PHE A 131 9.91 28.74 -17.85
C PHE A 131 9.24 29.70 -16.86
N PRO A 132 8.26 30.53 -17.28
CA PRO A 132 7.68 31.58 -16.44
C PRO A 132 7.05 31.13 -15.11
N LYS A 133 6.72 29.84 -14.97
CA LYS A 133 6.07 29.26 -13.78
C LYS A 133 6.94 28.23 -13.04
N CYS A 134 8.16 28.01 -13.49
CA CYS A 134 9.09 27.08 -12.84
C CYS A 134 10.08 27.87 -11.98
N GLU A 135 10.36 27.38 -10.77
CA GLU A 135 11.45 27.92 -9.98
C GLU A 135 12.78 27.37 -10.49
N GLY A 136 13.71 28.26 -10.78
CA GLY A 136 15.02 27.88 -11.31
C GLY A 136 15.04 27.77 -12.84
N GLY A 137 15.89 26.87 -13.33
CA GLY A 137 16.18 26.68 -14.74
C GLY A 137 16.89 25.35 -14.95
N PHE A 138 16.70 24.78 -16.13
CA PHE A 138 17.23 23.48 -16.53
C PHE A 138 18.56 23.67 -17.25
N SER A 139 19.63 23.11 -16.70
CA SER A 139 20.98 23.20 -17.30
C SER A 139 21.27 22.07 -18.28
N ILE A 140 20.42 21.05 -18.31
CA ILE A 140 20.58 19.84 -19.13
C ILE A 140 19.24 19.53 -19.81
N VAL A 141 19.27 19.31 -21.13
CA VAL A 141 18.11 18.85 -21.93
C VAL A 141 18.47 17.55 -22.64
N ILE A 142 17.59 16.55 -22.59
CA ILE A 142 17.78 15.22 -23.17
C ILE A 142 16.70 14.97 -24.23
N LEU A 143 17.11 14.61 -25.45
CA LEU A 143 16.26 14.26 -26.59
C LEU A 143 16.31 12.74 -26.81
N PRO A 144 15.22 11.99 -26.54
CA PRO A 144 15.19 10.54 -26.70
C PRO A 144 14.70 10.15 -28.09
N ALA A 145 15.60 9.62 -28.93
CA ALA A 145 15.31 9.09 -30.27
C ALA A 145 14.34 9.94 -31.12
N MET A 146 14.48 11.27 -31.06
CA MET A 146 13.54 12.18 -31.71
C MET A 146 13.89 12.36 -33.20
N LYS A 147 12.96 11.98 -34.09
CA LYS A 147 13.04 12.25 -35.55
C LYS A 147 12.37 13.56 -35.94
N VAL A 148 11.38 13.98 -35.15
CA VAL A 148 10.59 15.17 -35.38
C VAL A 148 10.95 16.24 -34.36
N LEU A 149 11.23 17.46 -34.82
CA LEU A 149 11.43 18.63 -33.96
C LEU A 149 10.98 19.91 -34.70
N GLY A 150 10.13 20.70 -34.07
CA GLY A 150 9.70 22.01 -34.57
C GLY A 150 10.87 22.99 -34.70
N LEU A 151 10.80 23.87 -35.70
CA LEU A 151 11.86 24.85 -35.98
C LEU A 151 12.08 25.81 -34.81
N GLU A 152 11.01 26.30 -34.18
CA GLU A 152 11.09 27.18 -33.01
C GLU A 152 11.76 26.47 -31.81
N THR A 153 11.48 25.17 -31.64
CA THR A 153 12.11 24.34 -30.61
C THR A 153 13.61 24.19 -30.90
N ALA A 154 13.98 23.88 -32.14
CA ALA A 154 15.38 23.76 -32.55
C ALA A 154 16.16 25.08 -32.36
N GLU A 155 15.55 26.21 -32.74
CA GLU A 155 16.10 27.54 -32.52
C GLU A 155 16.33 27.80 -31.02
N ARG A 156 15.34 27.48 -30.19
CA ARG A 156 15.45 27.66 -28.73
C ARG A 156 16.54 26.78 -28.12
N LEU A 157 16.64 25.52 -28.53
CA LEU A 157 17.68 24.61 -28.06
C LEU A 157 19.07 25.09 -28.46
N LEU A 158 19.23 25.62 -29.67
CA LEU A 158 20.49 26.25 -30.09
C LEU A 158 20.83 27.48 -29.24
N ALA A 159 19.86 28.33 -28.95
CA ALA A 159 20.07 29.47 -28.04
C ALA A 159 20.45 29.02 -26.62
N PHE A 160 19.80 27.97 -26.09
CA PHE A 160 20.10 27.36 -24.80
C PHE A 160 21.55 26.85 -24.73
N VAL A 161 21.97 26.03 -25.69
CA VAL A 161 23.33 25.49 -25.74
C VAL A 161 24.34 26.64 -25.87
N ARG A 162 24.12 27.60 -26.78
CA ARG A 162 25.00 28.76 -26.93
C ARG A 162 25.15 29.59 -25.66
N SER A 163 24.12 29.62 -24.80
CA SER A 163 24.15 30.34 -23.53
C SER A 163 24.91 29.63 -22.41
N GLY A 164 25.34 28.37 -22.59
CA GLY A 164 26.02 27.57 -21.58
C GLY A 164 25.39 26.20 -21.28
N GLY A 165 24.27 25.88 -21.93
CA GLY A 165 23.49 24.68 -21.66
C GLY A 165 24.13 23.38 -22.17
N MET A 166 23.68 22.26 -21.62
CA MET A 166 24.06 20.92 -22.06
C MET A 166 22.89 20.26 -22.80
N LEU A 167 23.09 19.86 -24.06
CA LEU A 167 22.09 19.13 -24.86
C LEU A 167 22.57 17.72 -25.20
N ILE A 168 21.76 16.71 -24.88
CA ILE A 168 22.09 15.31 -25.09
C ILE A 168 21.04 14.73 -26.03
N ALA A 169 21.45 14.20 -27.17
CA ALA A 169 20.58 13.48 -28.09
C ALA A 169 20.95 11.99 -28.11
N LEU A 170 19.94 11.13 -28.03
CA LEU A 170 20.12 9.70 -27.91
C LEU A 170 19.49 8.99 -29.09
N GLU A 171 20.24 8.08 -29.67
CA GLU A 171 19.98 7.20 -30.81
C GLU A 171 19.72 7.87 -32.15
N GLU A 172 18.80 8.83 -32.21
CA GLU A 172 18.37 9.49 -33.42
C GLU A 172 18.43 11.01 -33.29
N LEU A 173 18.71 11.68 -34.40
CA LEU A 173 18.66 13.13 -34.51
C LEU A 173 17.43 13.56 -35.31
N PRO A 174 16.82 14.71 -34.98
CA PRO A 174 15.69 15.23 -35.74
C PRO A 174 16.05 15.48 -37.20
N VAL A 175 15.21 14.98 -38.10
CA VAL A 175 15.34 15.17 -39.56
C VAL A 175 14.04 15.66 -40.18
N HIS A 176 12.96 15.73 -39.42
CA HIS A 176 11.66 16.22 -39.86
C HIS A 176 11.22 17.38 -38.98
N SER A 177 10.71 18.45 -39.57
CA SER A 177 9.94 19.42 -38.81
C SER A 177 8.49 18.96 -38.68
N ALA A 178 7.68 19.70 -37.92
CA ALA A 178 6.26 19.38 -37.74
C ALA A 178 5.47 19.27 -39.07
N PHE A 179 5.93 19.92 -40.13
CA PHE A 179 5.24 19.98 -41.42
C PHE A 179 6.05 19.50 -42.62
N VAL A 180 7.38 19.41 -42.51
CA VAL A 180 8.26 19.10 -43.64
C VAL A 180 9.14 17.90 -43.33
N THR A 181 9.03 16.87 -44.17
CA THR A 181 9.92 15.70 -44.14
C THR A 181 11.29 16.08 -44.71
N HIS A 182 12.37 15.76 -44.01
CA HIS A 182 13.75 16.12 -44.40
C HIS A 182 13.90 17.63 -44.54
N ASP A 183 13.45 18.36 -43.51
CA ASP A 183 13.40 19.82 -43.51
C ASP A 183 14.82 20.40 -43.54
N PRO A 184 15.21 21.13 -44.61
CA PRO A 184 16.55 21.71 -44.72
C PRO A 184 16.80 22.82 -43.68
N ASP A 185 15.77 23.53 -43.23
CA ASP A 185 15.91 24.57 -42.21
C ASP A 185 16.20 23.92 -40.85
N LEU A 186 15.51 22.82 -40.53
CA LEU A 186 15.81 22.02 -39.33
C LEU A 186 17.24 21.45 -39.41
N ALA A 187 17.62 20.91 -40.56
CA ALA A 187 18.96 20.34 -40.76
C ALA A 187 20.05 21.37 -40.44
N SER A 188 19.86 22.64 -40.79
CA SER A 188 20.81 23.72 -40.45
C SER A 188 20.99 23.92 -38.94
N TYR A 189 19.91 23.80 -38.15
CA TYR A 189 20.00 23.86 -36.68
C TYR A 189 20.69 22.62 -36.11
N ILE A 190 20.34 21.44 -36.61
CA ILE A 190 20.90 20.16 -36.14
C ILE A 190 22.39 20.05 -36.47
N GLU A 191 22.84 20.51 -37.64
CA GLU A 191 24.26 20.56 -38.00
C GLU A 191 25.08 21.50 -37.09
N GLN A 192 24.49 22.60 -36.63
CA GLN A 192 25.14 23.51 -35.67
C GLN A 192 25.22 22.92 -34.26
N LEU A 193 24.21 22.15 -33.86
CA LEU A 193 24.17 21.48 -32.56
C LEU A 193 25.06 20.23 -32.54
N PHE A 194 25.09 19.47 -33.62
CA PHE A 194 25.76 18.17 -33.74
C PHE A 194 26.54 18.06 -35.06
N PRO A 195 27.64 18.82 -35.25
CA PRO A 195 28.42 18.77 -36.48
C PRO A 195 29.16 17.44 -36.60
N ALA A 196 28.98 16.76 -37.73
CA ALA A 196 29.50 15.42 -38.00
C ALA A 196 29.08 14.37 -36.94
N PRO A 197 27.77 14.02 -36.87
CA PRO A 197 27.22 13.09 -35.87
C PRO A 197 27.73 11.63 -35.98
N GLY A 198 28.74 11.39 -36.82
CA GLY A 198 29.38 10.10 -37.07
C GLY A 198 30.73 9.86 -36.39
N ARG A 199 31.21 10.74 -35.48
CA ARG A 199 32.35 10.43 -34.60
C ARG A 199 31.87 10.09 -33.20
N ALA A 200 31.83 8.80 -32.90
CA ALA A 200 31.54 8.29 -31.57
C ALA A 200 32.51 8.86 -30.52
N GLY A 201 31.95 9.41 -29.44
CA GLY A 201 32.58 9.39 -28.10
C GLY A 201 33.04 10.72 -27.49
N GLY A 202 32.70 11.89 -28.03
CA GLY A 202 33.16 13.17 -27.47
C GLY A 202 32.08 14.23 -27.37
N TRP A 203 32.07 14.96 -26.26
CA TRP A 203 31.35 16.23 -26.13
C TRP A 203 31.78 17.21 -27.23
N HIS A 204 30.82 17.91 -27.80
CA HIS A 204 31.06 18.97 -28.79
C HIS A 204 30.74 20.34 -28.17
N GLU A 205 31.71 21.26 -28.20
CA GLU A 205 31.51 22.63 -27.72
C GLU A 205 30.69 23.43 -28.73
N CYS A 206 29.58 24.04 -28.30
CA CYS A 206 28.70 24.84 -29.14
C CYS A 206 28.34 26.15 -28.43
N GLY A 207 29.03 27.23 -28.82
CA GLY A 207 28.94 28.51 -28.12
C GLY A 207 29.54 28.41 -26.72
N GLY A 208 28.79 28.80 -25.68
CA GLY A 208 29.22 28.68 -24.29
C GLY A 208 28.90 27.32 -23.63
N GLY A 209 28.16 26.44 -24.31
CA GLY A 209 27.73 25.14 -23.79
C GLY A 209 28.21 23.99 -24.65
N LYS A 210 27.62 22.81 -24.45
CA LYS A 210 28.09 21.59 -25.11
C LYS A 210 26.97 20.61 -25.46
N THR A 211 27.21 19.81 -26.50
CA THR A 211 26.29 18.79 -27.00
C THR A 211 26.91 17.40 -26.99
N LEU A 212 26.08 16.38 -26.82
CA LEU A 212 26.47 14.97 -26.88
C LEU A 212 25.45 14.19 -27.71
N PHE A 213 25.92 13.39 -28.66
CA PHE A 213 25.10 12.42 -29.38
C PHE A 213 25.59 11.01 -29.09
N MET A 214 24.70 10.12 -28.63
CA MET A 214 25.01 8.71 -28.35
C MET A 214 24.11 7.80 -29.17
N THR A 215 24.68 6.79 -29.82
CA THR A 215 23.94 5.81 -30.63
C THR A 215 23.51 4.60 -29.80
N ALA A 216 22.59 3.77 -30.32
CA ALA A 216 22.14 2.53 -29.68
C ALA A 216 23.29 1.59 -29.26
N GLY A 217 24.38 1.54 -30.06
CA GLY A 217 25.56 0.74 -29.75
C GLY A 217 26.34 1.21 -28.52
N GLN A 218 26.14 2.47 -28.12
CA GLN A 218 26.75 3.13 -26.94
C GLN A 218 25.78 3.24 -25.75
N LEU A 219 24.56 2.69 -25.86
CA LEU A 219 23.54 2.76 -24.80
C LEU A 219 23.19 1.38 -24.22
N ARG A 220 23.72 0.28 -24.79
CA ARG A 220 23.44 -1.09 -24.33
C ARG A 220 24.32 -1.43 -23.12
N GLY A 221 23.73 -1.55 -21.93
CA GLY A 221 24.41 -1.98 -20.71
C GLY A 221 24.89 -0.82 -19.83
N ASP A 222 26.14 -0.89 -19.35
CA ASP A 222 26.77 0.00 -18.35
C ASP A 222 26.80 1.51 -18.74
N ASP A 223 26.61 1.84 -20.02
CA ASP A 223 26.77 3.20 -20.52
C ASP A 223 25.60 4.15 -20.16
N ALA A 224 24.38 3.65 -19.93
CA ALA A 224 23.31 4.49 -19.37
C ALA A 224 23.62 4.91 -17.91
N ALA A 225 24.28 4.02 -17.15
CA ALA A 225 24.81 4.33 -15.84
C ALA A 225 25.99 5.32 -15.94
N GLY A 226 26.85 5.15 -16.95
CA GLY A 226 27.91 6.11 -17.29
C GLY A 226 27.37 7.51 -17.61
N LEU A 227 26.31 7.61 -18.43
CA LEU A 227 25.63 8.87 -18.71
C LEU A 227 25.05 9.49 -17.43
N CYS A 228 24.40 8.70 -16.58
CA CYS A 228 23.91 9.18 -15.29
C CYS A 228 25.06 9.67 -14.40
N GLN A 229 26.21 9.00 -14.41
CA GLN A 229 27.39 9.41 -13.67
C GLN A 229 27.94 10.75 -14.18
N GLU A 230 27.99 10.95 -15.51
CA GLU A 230 28.42 12.23 -16.11
C GLU A 230 27.46 13.37 -15.78
N ILE A 231 26.15 13.13 -15.87
CA ILE A 231 25.12 14.10 -15.49
C ILE A 231 25.27 14.46 -14.01
N ARG A 232 25.40 13.46 -13.12
CA ARG A 232 25.60 13.68 -11.69
C ARG A 232 26.86 14.49 -11.40
N ALA A 233 27.98 14.16 -12.06
CA ALA A 233 29.22 14.90 -11.93
C ALA A 233 29.09 16.38 -12.37
N LYS A 234 28.25 16.66 -13.38
CA LYS A 234 27.95 18.03 -13.81
C LYS A 234 27.09 18.78 -12.79
N LEU A 235 26.20 18.07 -12.10
CA LEU A 235 25.31 18.61 -11.08
C LEU A 235 25.95 18.69 -9.68
N ALA A 236 27.21 18.23 -9.55
CA ALA A 236 27.98 18.25 -8.31
C ALA A 236 27.92 19.63 -7.61
N GLY A 237 27.55 19.65 -6.33
CA GLY A 237 27.35 20.85 -5.51
C GLY A 237 25.96 21.49 -5.61
N SER A 238 25.05 20.95 -6.43
CA SER A 238 23.66 21.42 -6.56
C SER A 238 22.62 20.37 -6.21
N ASP A 239 23.01 19.10 -6.09
CA ASP A 239 22.14 17.98 -5.79
C ASP A 239 22.08 17.70 -4.27
N LEU A 240 20.87 17.49 -3.75
CA LEU A 240 20.59 17.23 -2.34
C LEU A 240 20.93 15.79 -1.93
N GLY A 241 21.19 14.89 -2.89
CA GLY A 241 21.56 13.50 -2.67
C GLY A 241 23.05 13.23 -2.45
N GLU A 242 23.95 14.18 -2.73
CA GLU A 242 25.40 13.92 -2.85
C GLU A 242 26.09 13.39 -1.59
N ARG A 243 25.59 13.73 -0.40
CA ARG A 243 26.16 13.28 0.88
C ARG A 243 25.69 11.88 1.29
N TRP A 244 24.73 11.30 0.56
CA TRP A 244 24.26 9.94 0.78
C TRP A 244 25.11 8.94 0.03
N ILE A 245 25.82 8.11 0.77
CA ILE A 245 26.63 7.00 0.26
C ILE A 245 25.73 5.77 0.19
N VAL A 246 25.34 5.42 -1.03
CA VAL A 246 24.57 4.20 -1.33
C VAL A 246 25.55 3.09 -1.71
N PRO A 247 25.57 1.94 -1.02
CA PRO A 247 26.39 0.81 -1.41
C PRO A 247 26.07 0.33 -2.83
N GLU A 248 27.08 -0.13 -3.56
CA GLU A 248 26.92 -0.57 -4.96
C GLU A 248 25.87 -1.67 -5.10
N GLN A 249 25.84 -2.63 -4.17
CA GLN A 249 24.83 -3.70 -4.16
C GLN A 249 23.39 -3.21 -3.94
N SER A 250 23.19 -1.99 -3.45
CA SER A 250 21.89 -1.38 -3.18
C SER A 250 21.59 -0.19 -4.11
N ALA A 251 22.46 0.06 -5.10
CA ALA A 251 22.39 1.25 -5.94
C ALA A 251 21.08 1.35 -6.74
N GLU A 252 20.55 0.22 -7.18
CA GLU A 252 19.28 0.12 -7.93
C GLU A 252 18.05 0.03 -7.03
N HIS A 253 18.24 -0.14 -5.71
CA HIS A 253 17.17 -0.34 -4.73
C HIS A 253 16.69 0.97 -4.11
N VAL A 254 17.51 2.03 -4.18
CA VAL A 254 17.24 3.30 -3.50
C VAL A 254 17.12 4.44 -4.50
N ILE A 255 15.99 5.13 -4.41
CA ILE A 255 15.68 6.33 -5.18
C ILE A 255 15.63 7.54 -4.24
N MET A 256 16.06 8.70 -4.74
CA MET A 256 16.14 9.94 -3.97
C MET A 256 15.63 11.12 -4.80
N THR A 257 14.92 12.04 -4.14
CA THR A 257 14.48 13.30 -4.75
C THR A 257 14.65 14.45 -3.76
N GLY A 258 15.05 15.60 -4.29
CA GLY A 258 15.27 16.83 -3.56
C GLY A 258 14.09 17.80 -3.69
N ARG A 259 13.56 18.27 -2.55
CA ARG A 259 12.51 19.29 -2.51
C ARG A 259 12.94 20.50 -1.71
N ARG A 260 12.54 21.69 -2.18
CA ARG A 260 12.72 22.95 -1.45
C ARG A 260 11.42 23.40 -0.83
N LEU A 261 11.45 23.69 0.47
CA LEU A 261 10.33 24.16 1.26
C LEU A 261 10.81 25.32 2.13
N GLU A 262 10.24 26.51 1.94
CA GLU A 262 10.57 27.72 2.72
C GLU A 262 12.08 28.01 2.82
N GLY A 263 12.81 27.79 1.72
CA GLY A 263 14.27 28.00 1.65
C GLY A 263 15.11 26.87 2.28
N ARG A 264 14.48 25.85 2.85
CA ARG A 264 15.13 24.63 3.34
C ARG A 264 15.08 23.54 2.28
N SER A 265 16.05 22.64 2.34
CA SER A 265 16.15 21.48 1.45
C SER A 265 15.77 20.21 2.18
N PHE A 266 14.89 19.43 1.58
CA PHE A 266 14.41 18.14 2.05
C PHE A 266 14.83 17.07 1.06
N THR A 267 15.38 15.98 1.56
CA THR A 267 15.71 14.79 0.77
C THR A 267 14.69 13.71 1.11
N TRP A 268 14.01 13.20 0.09
CA TRP A 268 13.09 12.07 0.23
C TRP A 268 13.82 10.83 -0.26
N ILE A 269 13.96 9.83 0.60
CA ILE A 269 14.72 8.61 0.34
C ILE A 269 13.76 7.45 0.43
N MET A 270 13.65 6.66 -0.64
CA MET A 270 12.76 5.51 -0.69
C MET A 270 13.54 4.26 -1.06
N ASN A 271 13.33 3.20 -0.28
CA ASN A 271 13.69 1.86 -0.68
C ASN A 271 12.58 1.30 -1.58
N TRP A 272 12.89 1.13 -2.86
CA TRP A 272 11.99 0.59 -3.87
C TRP A 272 11.94 -0.94 -3.87
N SER A 273 12.92 -1.60 -3.24
CA SER A 273 13.08 -3.05 -3.30
C SER A 273 12.30 -3.78 -2.20
N ASP A 274 12.25 -5.10 -2.35
CA ASP A 274 11.73 -6.03 -1.34
C ASP A 274 12.78 -6.41 -0.27
N ASP A 275 14.01 -5.91 -0.41
CA ASP A 275 15.12 -6.16 0.51
C ASP A 275 15.36 -4.97 1.42
N SER A 276 15.85 -5.20 2.65
CA SER A 276 16.33 -4.10 3.50
C SER A 276 17.63 -3.52 2.96
N VAL A 277 17.81 -2.21 3.08
CA VAL A 277 19.02 -1.50 2.63
C VAL A 277 19.58 -0.62 3.74
N GLU A 278 20.91 -0.53 3.82
CA GLU A 278 21.62 0.38 4.72
C GLU A 278 22.46 1.38 3.92
N LEU A 279 22.34 2.66 4.28
CA LEU A 279 23.06 3.78 3.65
C LEU A 279 23.97 4.46 4.68
N GLN A 280 24.89 5.30 4.21
CA GLN A 280 25.67 6.18 5.07
C GLN A 280 25.50 7.63 4.64
N TYR A 281 25.65 8.55 5.58
CA TYR A 281 25.62 9.98 5.33
C TYR A 281 26.93 10.63 5.76
N ASP A 282 27.58 11.31 4.83
CA ASP A 282 28.82 12.07 5.07
C ASP A 282 28.49 13.48 5.58
N ALA A 283 28.31 13.61 6.89
CA ALA A 283 27.93 14.85 7.53
C ALA A 283 29.09 15.86 7.59
N ALA A 284 28.83 17.11 7.20
CA ALA A 284 29.80 18.19 7.40
C ALA A 284 30.03 18.49 8.90
N PRO A 285 31.18 19.07 9.27
CA PRO A 285 31.45 19.43 10.66
C PRO A 285 30.35 20.34 11.25
N GLY A 286 29.68 19.87 12.31
CA GLY A 286 28.59 20.59 12.97
C GLY A 286 27.21 20.43 12.32
N GLU A 287 27.12 19.75 11.19
CA GLU A 287 25.85 19.44 10.55
C GLU A 287 25.05 18.40 11.35
N ALA A 288 23.75 18.66 11.45
CA ALA A 288 22.77 17.76 12.03
C ALA A 288 21.59 17.63 11.07
N LEU A 289 21.09 16.41 10.92
CA LEU A 289 19.88 16.15 10.16
C LEU A 289 18.71 15.86 11.10
N GLU A 290 17.52 16.28 10.68
CA GLU A 290 16.26 15.85 11.27
C GLU A 290 15.47 15.00 10.27
N GLU A 291 14.71 14.04 10.79
CA GLU A 291 13.70 13.29 10.05
C GLU A 291 12.32 13.81 10.41
N TRP A 292 11.49 13.99 9.40
CA TRP A 292 10.06 14.25 9.56
C TRP A 292 9.33 12.92 9.36
N GLU A 293 8.96 12.28 10.46
CA GLU A 293 8.36 10.95 10.43
C GLU A 293 6.95 11.02 9.86
N LEU A 294 6.71 10.27 8.79
CA LEU A 294 5.43 10.27 8.10
C LEU A 294 4.34 9.52 8.87
N GLU A 295 4.70 8.51 9.65
CA GLU A 295 3.77 7.69 10.43
C GLU A 295 3.23 8.46 11.65
N THR A 296 4.10 9.13 12.39
CA THR A 296 3.79 9.78 13.68
C THR A 296 3.53 11.29 13.52
N GLY A 297 4.18 11.93 12.55
CA GLY A 297 4.23 13.39 12.40
C GLY A 297 5.23 14.07 13.35
N ASP A 298 6.02 13.30 14.10
CA ASP A 298 7.08 13.86 14.92
C ASP A 298 8.28 14.28 14.05
N ILE A 299 8.96 15.35 14.47
CA ILE A 299 10.25 15.76 13.90
C ILE A 299 11.33 15.34 14.88
N ARG A 300 12.30 14.55 14.42
CA ARG A 300 13.35 14.00 15.27
C ARG A 300 14.74 14.27 14.76
N LEU A 301 15.68 14.42 15.68
CA LEU A 301 17.10 14.47 15.33
C LEU A 301 17.62 13.07 14.98
N ILE A 302 18.30 12.95 13.84
CA ILE A 302 19.00 11.73 13.44
C ILE A 302 20.37 11.71 14.12
N THR A 303 20.69 10.61 14.78
CA THR A 303 21.95 10.50 15.53
C THR A 303 23.13 10.21 14.62
N LYS A 304 24.36 10.48 15.08
CA LYS A 304 25.56 10.18 14.29
C LYS A 304 25.68 8.69 13.96
N VAL A 305 25.35 7.82 14.90
CA VAL A 305 25.39 6.36 14.70
C VAL A 305 24.38 5.95 13.62
N GLU A 306 23.17 6.50 13.66
CA GLU A 306 22.15 6.25 12.65
C GLU A 306 22.54 6.78 11.27
N LEU A 307 23.21 7.94 11.18
CA LEU A 307 23.73 8.45 9.91
C LEU A 307 24.83 7.55 9.32
N GLN A 308 25.54 6.77 10.12
CA GLN A 308 26.52 5.79 9.65
C GLN A 308 25.88 4.45 9.25
N ARG A 309 24.63 4.19 9.67
CA ARG A 309 23.87 2.97 9.41
C ARG A 309 22.39 3.30 9.18
N PHE A 310 22.14 4.09 8.13
CA PHE A 310 20.81 4.59 7.85
C PHE A 310 20.00 3.50 7.17
N ALA A 311 19.22 2.77 7.96
CA ALA A 311 18.43 1.64 7.49
C ALA A 311 17.10 2.08 6.87
N LEU A 312 16.69 1.37 5.82
CA LEU A 312 15.39 1.46 5.18
C LEU A 312 14.83 0.05 4.99
N ALA A 313 13.66 -0.19 5.56
CA ALA A 313 12.89 -1.40 5.32
C ALA A 313 12.32 -1.43 3.88
N PRO A 314 11.89 -2.61 3.37
CA PRO A 314 11.25 -2.72 2.06
C PRO A 314 10.09 -1.74 1.88
N GLY A 315 10.09 -0.99 0.77
CA GLY A 315 9.05 0.01 0.47
C GLY A 315 9.04 1.26 1.37
N GLN A 316 9.94 1.37 2.36
CA GLN A 316 9.96 2.49 3.30
C GLN A 316 10.42 3.78 2.63
N MET A 317 9.76 4.88 2.96
CA MET A 317 10.15 6.23 2.60
C MET A 317 10.48 7.03 3.86
N ARG A 318 11.63 7.70 3.87
CA ARG A 318 12.08 8.58 4.95
C ARG A 318 12.36 9.97 4.39
N ILE A 319 11.95 11.00 5.11
CA ILE A 319 12.10 12.41 4.70
C ILE A 319 13.01 13.11 5.68
N VAL A 320 14.13 13.63 5.18
CA VAL A 320 15.20 14.19 5.99
C VAL A 320 15.56 15.60 5.55
N ALA A 321 15.96 16.45 6.48
CA ALA A 321 16.40 17.82 6.18
C ALA A 321 17.54 18.25 7.12
N PRO A 322 18.39 19.21 6.71
CA PRO A 322 19.29 19.87 7.63
C PRO A 322 18.51 20.59 8.72
N ARG A 323 19.02 20.48 9.96
CA ARG A 323 18.46 21.17 11.11
C ARG A 323 18.72 22.68 11.02
N PRO A 324 17.74 23.56 11.26
CA PRO A 324 17.95 25.01 11.31
C PRO A 324 18.89 25.41 12.46
N GLU A 325 19.81 26.34 12.21
CA GLU A 325 20.74 26.86 13.23
C GLU A 325 20.04 27.65 14.36
N ALA A 326 18.83 28.18 14.10
CA ALA A 326 18.16 29.15 14.96
C ALA A 326 17.12 28.57 15.95
N GLU A 327 16.89 27.25 15.98
CA GLU A 327 15.85 26.62 16.83
C GLU A 327 16.41 25.64 17.88
N GLN A 328 16.21 25.97 19.17
CA GLN A 328 16.30 25.06 20.32
C GLN A 328 14.96 25.05 21.08
N PRO A 329 14.52 23.93 21.68
CA PRO A 329 14.32 22.59 21.12
C PRO A 329 12.82 22.24 21.10
N GLU A 330 12.20 22.13 19.93
CA GLU A 330 10.88 21.47 19.81
C GLU A 330 10.95 20.11 19.09
N ALA A 331 12.06 19.81 18.41
CA ALA A 331 12.31 18.46 17.91
C ALA A 331 12.36 17.51 19.10
N LYS A 332 11.30 16.70 19.26
CA LYS A 332 11.31 15.61 20.22
C LYS A 332 12.51 14.74 19.87
N ARG A 333 13.30 14.34 20.86
CA ARG A 333 14.06 13.10 20.71
C ARG A 333 12.99 12.03 20.59
N SER A 334 12.73 11.52 19.39
CA SER A 334 11.73 10.48 19.26
C SER A 334 12.20 9.25 20.03
N GLN A 335 11.18 8.54 20.46
CA GLN A 335 11.20 7.23 21.06
C GLN A 335 12.05 6.19 20.27
N ASP A 336 12.10 6.29 18.94
CA ASP A 336 12.96 5.46 18.06
C ASP A 336 14.44 5.91 18.02
N ALA A 337 14.76 7.14 18.44
CA ALA A 337 16.14 7.61 18.56
C ALA A 337 16.98 6.74 19.50
N ALA A 338 16.33 5.96 20.36
CA ALA A 338 16.98 5.22 21.39
C ALA A 338 17.54 3.85 20.97
N ILE A 339 16.98 3.28 19.90
CA ILE A 339 17.51 2.09 19.23
C ILE A 339 18.71 2.48 18.38
N ALA A 340 18.59 3.57 17.63
CA ALA A 340 19.57 3.97 16.64
C ALA A 340 20.79 4.70 17.25
N SER A 341 20.64 5.31 18.42
CA SER A 341 21.73 5.84 19.25
C SER A 341 22.25 4.85 20.30
N ALA A 342 21.81 3.59 20.25
CA ALA A 342 22.15 2.63 21.27
C ALA A 342 23.66 2.36 21.28
N LYS A 343 24.31 2.57 22.43
CA LYS A 343 25.72 2.19 22.61
C LYS A 343 25.92 0.66 22.50
N GLY A 344 24.83 -0.08 22.68
CA GLY A 344 24.72 -1.53 22.55
C GLY A 344 23.36 -2.05 23.00
N MET A 345 23.02 -3.26 22.56
CA MET A 345 21.87 -4.03 23.05
C MET A 345 22.19 -4.55 24.46
N LEU A 346 21.36 -4.21 25.44
CA LEU A 346 21.56 -4.61 26.85
C LEU A 346 20.92 -5.95 27.17
N HIS A 347 19.69 -6.14 26.71
CA HIS A 347 18.88 -7.30 27.07
C HIS A 347 17.82 -7.53 26.01
N THR A 348 17.62 -8.80 25.66
CA THR A 348 16.50 -9.23 24.83
C THR A 348 15.67 -10.22 25.61
N ARG A 349 14.36 -10.02 25.58
CA ARG A 349 13.39 -10.96 26.11
C ARG A 349 12.45 -11.40 25.01
N GLU A 350 12.48 -12.69 24.72
CA GLU A 350 11.46 -13.31 23.87
C GLU A 350 10.14 -13.49 24.63
N LEU A 351 9.06 -13.22 23.93
CA LEU A 351 7.69 -13.49 24.37
C LEU A 351 7.30 -14.91 23.94
N SER A 352 6.23 -15.44 24.54
CA SER A 352 5.71 -16.75 24.15
C SER A 352 5.21 -16.70 22.71
N ARG A 353 5.39 -17.79 21.97
CA ARG A 353 4.76 -17.95 20.65
C ARG A 353 3.27 -18.28 20.76
N GLU A 354 2.84 -18.75 21.92
CA GLU A 354 1.44 -19.01 22.23
C GLU A 354 0.84 -17.83 23.00
N TRP A 355 -0.27 -17.31 22.48
CA TRP A 355 -0.98 -16.14 22.97
C TRP A 355 -2.37 -16.52 23.48
N ASP A 356 -2.88 -15.78 24.47
CA ASP A 356 -4.31 -15.75 24.72
C ASP A 356 -4.97 -15.05 23.52
N PHE A 357 -5.97 -15.69 22.93
CA PHE A 357 -6.53 -15.28 21.64
C PHE A 357 -8.06 -15.18 21.71
N GLY A 358 -8.61 -14.18 21.03
CA GLY A 358 -10.04 -14.08 20.76
C GLY A 358 -10.31 -13.20 19.54
N THR A 359 -11.42 -13.41 18.86
CA THR A 359 -11.83 -12.60 17.71
C THR A 359 -12.78 -11.49 18.18
N GLU A 360 -12.65 -10.28 17.65
CA GLU A 360 -13.65 -9.21 17.83
C GLU A 360 -14.77 -9.31 16.80
N ASP A 361 -14.41 -9.79 15.60
CA ASP A 361 -15.34 -10.02 14.51
C ASP A 361 -15.69 -11.50 14.39
N ARG A 362 -16.84 -11.76 13.76
CA ARG A 362 -17.34 -13.12 13.57
C ARG A 362 -16.54 -13.84 12.50
N ASN A 363 -16.20 -15.10 12.77
CA ASN A 363 -15.69 -15.99 11.74
C ASN A 363 -16.79 -16.32 10.73
N ALA A 364 -16.41 -16.77 9.54
CA ALA A 364 -17.32 -17.14 8.48
C ALA A 364 -17.03 -18.53 7.92
N LEU A 365 -18.08 -19.19 7.42
CA LEU A 365 -18.00 -20.32 6.52
C LEU A 365 -18.81 -19.96 5.28
N ILE A 366 -18.14 -20.01 4.12
CA ILE A 366 -18.77 -19.70 2.83
C ILE A 366 -19.55 -20.93 2.36
N LEU A 367 -20.85 -20.75 2.10
CA LEU A 367 -21.73 -21.79 1.55
C LEU A 367 -21.94 -21.54 0.05
N ASP A 368 -20.96 -21.92 -0.76
CA ASP A 368 -20.93 -21.72 -2.22
C ASP A 368 -21.35 -22.97 -3.03
N ARG A 369 -21.61 -24.10 -2.36
CA ARG A 369 -22.02 -25.36 -2.97
C ARG A 369 -23.34 -25.86 -2.40
N TRP A 370 -24.31 -26.08 -3.29
CA TRP A 370 -25.66 -26.51 -2.94
C TRP A 370 -26.11 -27.68 -3.81
N GLU A 371 -26.80 -28.65 -3.22
CA GLU A 371 -27.62 -29.60 -3.95
C GLU A 371 -28.92 -28.89 -4.36
N VAL A 372 -29.17 -28.79 -5.66
CA VAL A 372 -30.31 -28.00 -6.17
C VAL A 372 -31.34 -28.92 -6.82
N THR A 373 -32.57 -28.86 -6.31
CA THR A 373 -33.74 -29.47 -6.96
C THR A 373 -34.62 -28.36 -7.52
N LEU A 374 -34.65 -28.24 -8.85
CA LEU A 374 -35.52 -27.29 -9.53
C LEU A 374 -36.93 -27.86 -9.66
N ASN A 375 -37.95 -27.01 -9.53
CA ASN A 375 -39.36 -27.42 -9.62
C ASN A 375 -39.72 -28.53 -8.62
N ASP A 376 -39.23 -28.42 -7.40
CA ASP A 376 -39.35 -29.44 -6.35
C ASP A 376 -40.82 -29.66 -5.96
N ARG A 377 -41.34 -30.83 -6.33
CA ARG A 377 -42.71 -31.27 -6.05
C ARG A 377 -42.84 -31.96 -4.69
N GLN A 378 -41.72 -32.33 -4.08
CA GLN A 378 -41.65 -32.96 -2.76
C GLN A 378 -41.19 -31.96 -1.69
N ALA A 379 -41.06 -30.68 -2.05
CA ALA A 379 -40.70 -29.62 -1.14
C ALA A 379 -41.64 -29.57 0.06
N ARG A 380 -41.10 -29.13 1.20
CA ARG A 380 -41.84 -28.99 2.46
C ARG A 380 -43.01 -28.00 2.38
N ILE A 381 -42.99 -27.13 1.37
CA ILE A 381 -44.06 -26.15 1.11
C ILE A 381 -45.07 -26.77 0.13
N SER A 382 -46.32 -26.88 0.58
CA SER A 382 -47.43 -27.21 -0.33
C SER A 382 -47.77 -25.99 -1.20
N ALA A 383 -47.28 -25.99 -2.45
CA ALA A 383 -47.70 -25.07 -3.50
C ALA A 383 -48.84 -25.71 -4.32
N THR A 384 -49.92 -24.96 -4.53
CA THR A 384 -51.12 -25.41 -5.25
C THR A 384 -50.91 -25.53 -6.77
N MET A 385 -49.76 -25.11 -7.31
CA MET A 385 -49.38 -25.27 -8.72
C MET A 385 -48.03 -26.01 -8.85
N PRO A 386 -47.88 -26.99 -9.77
CA PRO A 386 -46.61 -27.67 -10.01
C PRO A 386 -45.54 -26.73 -10.57
N GLY A 387 -44.28 -26.88 -10.11
CA GLY A 387 -43.10 -26.26 -10.74
C GLY A 387 -42.80 -24.82 -10.32
N GLN A 388 -42.99 -24.51 -9.03
CA GLN A 388 -42.82 -23.15 -8.51
C GLN A 388 -41.98 -23.06 -7.24
N VAL A 389 -41.36 -24.17 -6.83
CA VAL A 389 -40.41 -24.19 -5.71
C VAL A 389 -39.07 -24.67 -6.22
N ASN A 390 -38.00 -23.98 -5.88
CA ASN A 390 -36.63 -24.50 -6.01
C ASN A 390 -36.07 -24.72 -4.61
N THR A 391 -35.50 -25.91 -4.38
CA THR A 391 -34.91 -26.29 -3.10
C THR A 391 -33.40 -26.33 -3.24
N PHE A 392 -32.70 -25.55 -2.42
CA PHE A 392 -31.25 -25.56 -2.27
C PHE A 392 -30.93 -26.22 -0.93
N ARG A 393 -30.17 -27.31 -0.95
CA ARG A 393 -29.80 -28.07 0.25
C ARG A 393 -28.29 -28.11 0.44
N ARG A 394 -27.85 -27.94 1.69
CA ARG A 394 -26.46 -28.11 2.11
C ARG A 394 -26.41 -28.79 3.48
N THR A 395 -25.53 -29.77 3.64
CA THR A 395 -25.19 -30.35 4.93
C THR A 395 -23.90 -29.75 5.45
N ILE A 396 -23.90 -29.32 6.70
CA ILE A 396 -22.72 -28.90 7.46
C ILE A 396 -22.53 -29.83 8.65
N LYS A 397 -21.33 -29.85 9.23
CA LYS A 397 -21.04 -30.63 10.43
C LYS A 397 -20.73 -29.71 11.60
N ALA A 398 -21.29 -30.00 12.78
CA ALA A 398 -20.99 -29.31 14.03
C ALA A 398 -20.45 -30.30 15.06
N GLU A 399 -19.37 -29.94 15.75
CA GLU A 399 -18.82 -30.75 16.84
C GLU A 399 -19.59 -30.54 18.14
N GLN A 400 -19.54 -31.54 19.01
CA GLN A 400 -20.17 -31.49 20.32
C GLN A 400 -19.71 -30.30 21.17
N SER A 401 -18.42 -29.95 21.09
CA SER A 401 -17.80 -28.81 21.78
C SER A 401 -18.50 -27.48 21.46
N LEU A 402 -18.87 -27.26 20.19
CA LEU A 402 -19.58 -26.08 19.76
C LEU A 402 -21.00 -26.02 20.35
N ILE A 403 -21.72 -27.14 20.29
CA ILE A 403 -23.08 -27.22 20.84
C ILE A 403 -23.07 -26.97 22.35
N GLU A 404 -22.08 -27.49 23.06
CA GLU A 404 -21.89 -27.22 24.49
C GLU A 404 -21.56 -25.74 24.75
N SER A 405 -20.71 -25.12 23.93
CA SER A 405 -20.39 -23.69 24.02
C SER A 405 -21.64 -22.81 23.83
N LEU A 406 -22.45 -23.10 22.80
CA LEU A 406 -23.68 -22.36 22.52
C LEU A 406 -24.72 -22.51 23.65
N ASN A 407 -24.80 -23.69 24.27
CA ASN A 407 -25.73 -23.96 25.37
C ASN A 407 -25.25 -23.45 26.74
N GLY A 408 -23.93 -23.44 26.97
CA GLY A 408 -23.29 -23.01 28.21
C GLY A 408 -23.35 -21.50 28.47
N SER A 409 -23.72 -20.71 27.46
CA SER A 409 -23.82 -19.24 27.53
C SER A 409 -24.89 -18.70 28.50
N GLY A 410 -25.78 -19.55 29.04
CA GLY A 410 -26.67 -19.25 30.19
C GLY A 410 -27.62 -18.07 30.04
N ALA A 411 -27.66 -17.41 28.87
CA ALA A 411 -28.42 -16.19 28.63
C ALA A 411 -29.87 -16.50 28.27
N ASP A 412 -30.78 -15.64 28.74
CA ASP A 412 -32.16 -15.57 28.25
C ASP A 412 -32.15 -15.46 26.71
N PRO A 413 -32.95 -16.24 25.97
CA PRO A 413 -33.04 -16.16 24.51
C PRO A 413 -33.28 -14.75 23.98
N SER A 414 -33.92 -13.87 24.76
CA SER A 414 -34.14 -12.46 24.42
C SER A 414 -32.88 -11.58 24.52
N GLU A 415 -31.87 -11.97 25.31
CA GLU A 415 -30.59 -11.27 25.43
C GLU A 415 -29.57 -11.68 24.36
N ARG A 416 -29.74 -12.86 23.74
CA ARG A 416 -28.85 -13.36 22.67
C ARG A 416 -28.85 -12.47 21.43
N GLN A 417 -29.94 -11.74 21.15
CA GLN A 417 -30.04 -10.82 20.00
C GLN A 417 -29.10 -9.58 20.12
N TYR A 418 -28.56 -9.34 21.33
CA TYR A 418 -27.61 -8.26 21.62
C TYR A 418 -26.18 -8.75 21.87
N ARG A 419 -25.99 -10.06 22.11
CA ARG A 419 -24.67 -10.69 22.27
C ARG A 419 -24.14 -11.16 20.91
N GLN A 420 -22.81 -11.34 20.81
CA GLN A 420 -22.18 -11.84 19.58
C GLN A 420 -22.25 -13.37 19.46
N ASP A 421 -22.77 -14.05 20.48
CA ASP A 421 -22.60 -15.47 20.84
C ASP A 421 -23.43 -16.49 20.00
N GLY A 422 -23.74 -16.20 18.74
CA GLY A 422 -24.61 -17.04 17.89
C GLY A 422 -24.00 -17.44 16.55
N ILE A 423 -24.64 -18.40 15.88
CA ILE A 423 -24.38 -18.78 14.49
C ILE A 423 -25.56 -18.36 13.64
N TYR A 424 -25.28 -17.55 12.63
CA TYR A 424 -26.30 -16.95 11.76
C TYR A 424 -26.09 -17.39 10.33
N LEU A 425 -27.19 -17.72 9.65
CA LEU A 425 -27.20 -17.86 8.19
C LEU A 425 -27.45 -16.49 7.57
N VAL A 426 -26.50 -15.99 6.79
CA VAL A 426 -26.55 -14.69 6.12
C VAL A 426 -26.77 -14.86 4.62
N LEU A 427 -27.68 -14.07 4.07
CA LEU A 427 -28.03 -13.98 2.66
C LEU A 427 -27.91 -12.51 2.20
N ASP A 428 -27.29 -12.30 1.04
CA ASP A 428 -27.07 -10.96 0.45
C ASP A 428 -28.20 -10.58 -0.52
N ASP A 429 -28.58 -11.49 -1.40
CA ASP A 429 -29.40 -11.22 -2.58
C ASP A 429 -30.84 -11.76 -2.49
N LEU A 430 -31.16 -12.52 -1.45
CA LEU A 430 -32.48 -13.08 -1.22
C LEU A 430 -33.28 -12.23 -0.23
N ARG A 431 -34.36 -11.61 -0.72
CA ARG A 431 -35.31 -10.84 0.09
C ARG A 431 -36.60 -11.62 0.34
N GLN A 432 -37.13 -11.55 1.57
CA GLN A 432 -38.40 -12.17 1.96
C GLN A 432 -39.61 -11.24 1.70
N ASP A 433 -39.71 -10.67 0.49
CA ASP A 433 -40.80 -9.78 0.12
C ASP A 433 -41.87 -10.48 -0.73
N ILE A 434 -43.15 -10.17 -0.46
CA ILE A 434 -44.27 -10.43 -1.39
C ILE A 434 -44.99 -9.10 -1.61
N GLN A 435 -45.03 -8.61 -2.85
CA GLN A 435 -45.68 -7.33 -3.16
C GLN A 435 -47.20 -7.36 -2.87
N SER A 436 -47.71 -6.24 -2.35
CA SER A 436 -49.03 -6.08 -1.72
C SER A 436 -50.24 -6.32 -2.63
N HIS A 437 -50.06 -6.37 -3.96
CA HIS A 437 -51.15 -6.59 -4.91
C HIS A 437 -51.63 -8.05 -4.97
N ILE A 438 -50.99 -8.98 -4.24
CA ILE A 438 -51.34 -10.40 -4.17
C ILE A 438 -51.93 -10.76 -2.78
N GLY A 439 -53.14 -10.27 -2.49
CA GLY A 439 -53.79 -10.38 -1.18
C GLY A 439 -53.98 -11.81 -0.63
N PHE A 440 -54.01 -12.83 -1.49
CA PHE A 440 -54.15 -14.24 -1.08
C PHE A 440 -52.82 -14.91 -0.66
N LEU A 441 -51.67 -14.27 -0.92
CA LEU A 441 -50.35 -14.74 -0.47
C LEU A 441 -49.82 -14.00 0.77
N SER A 442 -50.62 -13.12 1.36
CA SER A 442 -50.27 -12.25 2.50
C SER A 442 -49.76 -12.97 3.77
N ARG A 443 -49.80 -14.32 3.81
CA ARG A 443 -49.25 -15.14 4.91
C ARG A 443 -48.03 -15.98 4.52
N ARG A 444 -47.56 -15.92 3.29
CA ARG A 444 -46.38 -16.68 2.80
C ARG A 444 -45.19 -15.75 2.62
N ARG A 445 -44.00 -16.33 2.55
CA ARG A 445 -42.76 -15.62 2.17
C ARG A 445 -42.27 -16.20 0.84
N SER A 446 -41.66 -15.38 0.00
CA SER A 446 -41.02 -15.81 -1.26
C SER A 446 -39.79 -16.69 -1.03
N VAL A 447 -39.24 -16.67 0.20
CA VAL A 447 -38.15 -17.52 0.65
C VAL A 447 -38.50 -18.12 2.02
N GLU A 448 -38.38 -19.43 2.16
CA GLU A 448 -38.45 -20.13 3.45
C GLU A 448 -37.16 -20.92 3.69
N ILE A 449 -36.73 -20.96 4.95
CA ILE A 449 -35.48 -21.61 5.34
C ILE A 449 -35.79 -22.64 6.42
N PHE A 450 -35.17 -23.81 6.30
CA PHE A 450 -35.28 -24.89 7.26
C PHE A 450 -33.88 -25.31 7.72
N VAL A 451 -33.74 -25.59 9.02
CA VAL A 451 -32.54 -26.23 9.59
C VAL A 451 -33.01 -27.49 10.31
N ASN A 452 -32.45 -28.64 9.93
CA ASN A 452 -32.85 -29.95 10.45
C ASN A 452 -34.36 -30.23 10.33
N GLY A 453 -35.00 -29.67 9.31
CA GLY A 453 -36.43 -29.79 9.04
C GLY A 453 -37.32 -28.84 9.85
N GLU A 454 -36.76 -28.05 10.76
CA GLU A 454 -37.48 -27.00 11.48
C GLU A 454 -37.43 -25.67 10.72
N ARG A 455 -38.57 -24.98 10.63
CA ARG A 455 -38.71 -23.74 9.86
C ARG A 455 -38.17 -22.55 10.65
N LEU A 456 -37.28 -21.77 10.05
CA LEU A 456 -36.72 -20.57 10.66
C LEU A 456 -37.71 -19.38 10.69
N PRO A 457 -37.51 -18.41 11.61
CA PRO A 457 -38.18 -17.11 11.63
C PRO A 457 -37.97 -16.26 10.36
N ALA A 458 -38.51 -15.03 10.35
CA ALA A 458 -38.24 -14.10 9.25
C ALA A 458 -36.78 -13.73 9.25
N LEU A 459 -36.23 -13.51 8.06
CA LEU A 459 -34.94 -12.87 7.93
C LEU A 459 -35.03 -11.44 8.47
N GLU A 460 -34.03 -11.05 9.25
CA GLU A 460 -33.86 -9.69 9.76
C GLU A 460 -32.66 -9.03 9.07
N PRO A 461 -32.59 -7.69 8.99
CA PRO A 461 -31.37 -7.01 8.56
C PRO A 461 -30.16 -7.49 9.36
N ALA A 462 -29.12 -7.91 8.66
CA ALA A 462 -27.93 -8.47 9.27
C ALA A 462 -27.11 -7.38 9.98
N LYS A 463 -26.54 -7.73 11.13
CA LYS A 463 -25.53 -6.90 11.81
C LYS A 463 -24.14 -7.47 11.54
N TRP A 464 -23.85 -7.72 10.27
CA TRP A 464 -22.57 -8.25 9.81
C TRP A 464 -22.33 -7.81 8.37
N GLN A 465 -21.13 -7.28 8.14
CA GLN A 465 -20.59 -6.77 6.87
C GLN A 465 -21.37 -5.64 6.20
N ASP A 466 -22.67 -5.80 5.92
CA ASP A 466 -23.46 -4.81 5.21
C ASP A 466 -24.90 -4.72 5.73
N ARG A 467 -25.46 -3.51 5.81
CA ARG A 467 -26.83 -3.27 6.28
C ARG A 467 -27.92 -3.81 5.35
N PHE A 468 -27.59 -4.09 4.09
CA PHE A 468 -28.51 -4.65 3.11
C PHE A 468 -28.49 -6.18 3.09
N TYR A 469 -27.63 -6.81 3.90
CA TYR A 469 -27.67 -8.24 4.12
C TYR A 469 -28.78 -8.61 5.07
N TYR A 470 -29.20 -9.86 5.01
CA TYR A 470 -30.27 -10.42 5.82
C TYR A 470 -29.80 -11.70 6.49
N TRP A 471 -30.27 -11.98 7.69
CA TRP A 471 -29.85 -13.16 8.43
C TRP A 471 -30.95 -13.80 9.27
N ALA A 472 -30.71 -15.04 9.71
CA ALA A 472 -31.48 -15.70 10.76
C ALA A 472 -30.53 -16.45 11.70
N ASP A 473 -30.80 -16.40 13.00
CA ASP A 473 -30.10 -17.21 14.01
C ASP A 473 -30.47 -18.69 13.82
N ILE A 474 -29.46 -19.52 13.57
CA ILE A 474 -29.62 -20.97 13.40
C ILE A 474 -29.17 -21.75 14.64
N SER A 475 -28.55 -21.08 15.63
CA SER A 475 -27.98 -21.72 16.82
C SER A 475 -28.94 -22.66 17.54
N PRO A 476 -30.22 -22.30 17.77
CA PRO A 476 -31.17 -23.17 18.48
C PRO A 476 -31.51 -24.47 17.75
N TYR A 477 -31.26 -24.52 16.44
CA TYR A 477 -31.62 -25.62 15.55
C TYR A 477 -30.44 -26.55 15.26
N LEU A 478 -29.23 -26.18 15.69
CA LEU A 478 -28.03 -26.98 15.48
C LEU A 478 -27.96 -28.15 16.48
N GLN A 479 -27.49 -29.29 15.97
CA GLN A 479 -27.21 -30.50 16.73
C GLN A 479 -25.78 -30.97 16.48
N SER A 480 -25.26 -31.82 17.36
CA SER A 480 -23.96 -32.45 17.17
C SER A 480 -23.99 -33.42 15.99
N GLY A 481 -22.96 -33.38 15.14
CA GLY A 481 -22.90 -34.13 13.89
C GLY A 481 -23.44 -33.36 12.71
N ASP A 482 -24.20 -34.05 11.84
CA ASP A 482 -24.67 -33.48 10.59
C ASP A 482 -25.91 -32.60 10.81
N ASN A 483 -25.90 -31.44 10.15
CA ASN A 483 -27.00 -30.47 10.13
C ASN A 483 -27.35 -30.12 8.69
N THR A 484 -28.62 -30.22 8.34
CA THR A 484 -29.09 -29.90 6.97
C THR A 484 -29.76 -28.54 6.95
N ILE A 485 -29.27 -27.67 6.06
CA ILE A 485 -29.85 -26.36 5.75
C ILE A 485 -30.57 -26.48 4.40
N GLU A 486 -31.83 -26.07 4.36
CA GLU A 486 -32.64 -26.00 3.13
C GLU A 486 -33.15 -24.57 2.93
N ILE A 487 -32.85 -23.98 1.78
CA ILE A 487 -33.40 -22.70 1.32
C ILE A 487 -34.37 -23.00 0.19
N LEU A 488 -35.64 -22.64 0.38
CA LEU A 488 -36.70 -22.84 -0.59
C LEU A 488 -37.08 -21.48 -1.16
N THR A 489 -36.93 -21.30 -2.47
CA THR A 489 -37.45 -20.12 -3.18
C THR A 489 -38.76 -20.46 -3.87
N PHE A 490 -39.71 -19.53 -3.82
CA PHE A 490 -41.06 -19.72 -4.34
C PHE A 490 -41.52 -18.49 -5.12
N SER A 491 -42.09 -18.71 -6.31
CA SER A 491 -42.76 -17.66 -7.10
C SER A 491 -43.95 -18.18 -7.90
N LEU A 492 -45.03 -17.41 -7.92
CA LEU A 492 -46.28 -17.72 -8.65
C LEU A 492 -46.42 -16.98 -9.99
N LEU A 493 -45.96 -15.74 -10.06
CA LEU A 493 -46.22 -14.79 -11.17
C LEU A 493 -44.98 -13.97 -11.57
N GLU A 494 -43.90 -14.03 -10.80
CA GLU A 494 -42.67 -13.26 -11.01
C GLU A 494 -41.49 -14.17 -11.33
N PRO A 495 -40.37 -13.65 -11.84
CA PRO A 495 -39.12 -14.40 -11.90
C PRO A 495 -38.79 -14.98 -10.51
N MET A 496 -38.37 -16.24 -10.46
CA MET A 496 -37.95 -16.87 -9.21
C MET A 496 -36.85 -16.03 -8.53
N PRO A 497 -36.87 -15.85 -7.20
CA PRO A 497 -35.74 -15.25 -6.50
C PRO A 497 -34.44 -15.93 -6.92
N ASN A 498 -33.50 -15.13 -7.40
CA ASN A 498 -32.22 -15.62 -7.86
C ASN A 498 -31.29 -15.75 -6.65
N PHE A 499 -30.76 -16.94 -6.44
CA PHE A 499 -29.73 -17.20 -5.44
C PHE A 499 -28.38 -17.23 -6.18
N ALA A 500 -27.88 -16.03 -6.46
CA ALA A 500 -26.73 -15.79 -7.32
C ALA A 500 -25.41 -15.70 -6.55
N TYR A 501 -25.47 -15.31 -5.27
CA TYR A 501 -24.29 -15.20 -4.41
C TYR A 501 -24.28 -16.27 -3.31
N PRO A 502 -23.08 -16.63 -2.81
CA PRO A 502 -22.97 -17.57 -1.69
C PRO A 502 -23.76 -17.07 -0.47
N ALA A 503 -24.34 -18.00 0.28
CA ALA A 503 -24.74 -17.73 1.65
C ALA A 503 -23.53 -17.88 2.58
N PHE A 504 -23.63 -17.32 3.78
CA PHE A 504 -22.58 -17.44 4.79
C PHE A 504 -23.15 -18.00 6.08
N LEU A 505 -22.40 -18.85 6.77
CA LEU A 505 -22.57 -19.02 8.20
C LEU A 505 -21.59 -18.10 8.90
N VAL A 506 -22.07 -17.27 9.82
CA VAL A 506 -21.23 -16.33 10.55
C VAL A 506 -21.47 -16.47 12.04
N GLY A 507 -20.42 -16.45 12.85
CA GLY A 507 -20.58 -16.62 14.29
C GLY A 507 -19.29 -16.91 15.05
N GLU A 508 -19.47 -17.26 16.33
CA GLU A 508 -18.39 -17.68 17.22
C GLU A 508 -18.11 -19.17 17.07
N PHE A 509 -17.43 -19.53 15.99
CA PHE A 509 -16.94 -20.88 15.74
C PHE A 509 -15.56 -20.85 15.09
N ALA A 510 -14.82 -21.94 15.25
CA ALA A 510 -13.66 -22.27 14.43
C ALA A 510 -14.00 -23.42 13.48
N LEU A 511 -13.17 -23.61 12.46
CA LEU A 511 -13.27 -24.71 11.51
C LEU A 511 -12.18 -25.74 11.77
N THR A 512 -12.58 -27.01 11.80
CA THR A 512 -11.61 -28.12 11.74
C THR A 512 -11.04 -28.25 10.33
N SER A 513 -10.01 -29.09 10.16
CA SER A 513 -9.45 -29.41 8.83
C SER A 513 -10.44 -30.09 7.89
N ALA A 514 -11.55 -30.63 8.42
CA ALA A 514 -12.66 -31.21 7.65
C ALA A 514 -13.84 -30.23 7.50
N GLU A 515 -13.64 -28.94 7.74
CA GLU A 515 -14.65 -27.86 7.68
C GLU A 515 -15.84 -28.06 8.62
N ALA A 516 -15.68 -28.85 9.69
CA ALA A 516 -16.69 -28.95 10.75
C ALA A 516 -16.58 -27.73 11.68
N LEU A 517 -17.73 -27.18 12.08
CA LEU A 517 -17.84 -26.10 13.05
C LEU A 517 -17.48 -26.64 14.45
N THR A 518 -16.54 -26.00 15.14
CA THR A 518 -16.11 -26.36 16.50
C THR A 518 -16.02 -25.12 17.39
N ALA A 519 -15.89 -25.33 18.70
CA ALA A 519 -15.74 -24.24 19.66
C ALA A 519 -14.46 -23.41 19.36
N PRO A 520 -14.52 -22.07 19.46
CA PRO A 520 -13.35 -21.21 19.30
C PRO A 520 -12.18 -21.60 20.23
N PRO A 521 -10.93 -21.62 19.75
CA PRO A 521 -9.78 -21.72 20.64
C PRO A 521 -9.60 -20.45 21.47
N ASN A 522 -9.14 -20.60 22.71
CA ASN A 522 -8.77 -19.49 23.61
C ASN A 522 -7.27 -19.16 23.57
N ARG A 523 -6.49 -19.98 22.85
CA ARG A 523 -5.03 -19.89 22.74
C ARG A 523 -4.63 -20.14 21.29
N MET A 524 -3.65 -19.39 20.80
CA MET A 524 -3.17 -19.55 19.42
C MET A 524 -1.66 -19.35 19.32
N SER A 525 -1.05 -20.11 18.40
CA SER A 525 0.27 -19.84 17.84
C SER A 525 0.21 -19.89 16.31
N GLY A 526 0.86 -18.95 15.63
CA GLY A 526 0.85 -18.87 14.17
C GLY A 526 -0.41 -18.20 13.61
N TYR A 527 -0.66 -18.43 12.32
CA TYR A 527 -1.72 -17.75 11.58
C TYR A 527 -3.13 -18.31 11.86
N TRP A 528 -4.12 -17.45 11.68
CA TRP A 528 -5.57 -17.70 11.83
C TRP A 528 -6.05 -18.93 11.05
N THR A 529 -5.53 -19.13 9.83
CA THR A 529 -5.87 -20.27 8.98
C THR A 529 -5.58 -21.61 9.65
N ALA A 530 -4.46 -21.72 10.38
CA ALA A 530 -4.06 -22.93 11.09
C ALA A 530 -4.90 -23.17 12.36
N ALA A 531 -5.57 -22.14 12.86
CA ALA A 531 -6.40 -22.19 14.07
C ALA A 531 -7.91 -22.23 13.78
N GLY A 532 -8.30 -22.51 12.53
CA GLY A 532 -9.70 -22.67 12.14
C GLY A 532 -10.42 -21.38 11.75
N TYR A 533 -9.68 -20.33 11.39
CA TYR A 533 -10.23 -19.05 10.92
C TYR A 533 -9.81 -18.74 9.47
N PRO A 534 -10.05 -19.64 8.49
CA PRO A 534 -9.60 -19.42 7.12
C PRO A 534 -10.35 -18.31 6.38
N HIS A 535 -11.58 -18.00 6.79
CA HIS A 535 -12.43 -16.97 6.16
C HIS A 535 -12.70 -15.77 7.07
N LEU A 536 -12.02 -15.69 8.22
CA LEU A 536 -12.09 -14.49 9.05
C LEU A 536 -11.46 -13.34 8.26
N SER A 537 -12.30 -12.41 7.84
CA SER A 537 -11.92 -11.06 7.40
C SER A 537 -12.44 -10.11 8.48
N GLY A 538 -11.57 -9.72 9.40
CA GLY A 538 -11.97 -9.13 10.65
C GLY A 538 -10.78 -8.79 11.54
N LYS A 539 -11.09 -8.55 12.81
CA LYS A 539 -10.12 -8.26 13.86
C LYS A 539 -10.03 -9.40 14.87
N ALA A 540 -8.81 -9.65 15.33
CA ALA A 540 -8.55 -10.55 16.46
C ALA A 540 -7.56 -9.92 17.44
N VAL A 541 -7.71 -10.28 18.72
CA VAL A 541 -6.92 -9.73 19.82
C VAL A 541 -6.07 -10.81 20.45
N TYR A 542 -4.78 -10.52 20.53
CA TYR A 542 -3.75 -11.33 21.17
C TYR A 542 -3.36 -10.70 22.49
N ARG A 543 -3.30 -11.49 23.57
CA ARG A 543 -2.89 -11.03 24.90
C ARG A 543 -1.80 -11.91 25.46
N GLN A 544 -0.84 -11.27 26.14
CA GLN A 544 0.16 -11.98 26.92
C GLN A 544 0.55 -11.16 28.14
N ALA A 545 0.79 -11.86 29.26
CA ALA A 545 1.39 -11.28 30.46
C ALA A 545 2.83 -11.76 30.64
N PHE A 546 3.70 -10.90 31.15
CA PHE A 546 5.10 -11.23 31.42
C PHE A 546 5.69 -10.36 32.55
N ASP A 547 6.69 -10.88 33.27
CA ASP A 547 7.34 -10.17 34.38
C ASP A 547 8.62 -9.44 33.98
N TRP A 548 8.61 -8.12 33.90
CA TRP A 548 9.75 -7.28 33.50
C TRP A 548 10.61 -6.86 34.70
N ALA A 549 11.92 -7.05 34.61
CA ALA A 549 12.88 -6.56 35.61
C ALA A 549 13.48 -5.22 35.14
N PRO A 550 13.67 -4.23 36.03
CA PRO A 550 14.40 -3.02 35.69
C PRO A 550 15.81 -3.38 35.24
N ILE A 551 16.22 -2.84 34.08
CA ILE A 551 17.58 -3.04 33.56
C ILE A 551 18.42 -1.87 34.05
N ALA A 552 19.39 -2.15 34.93
CA ALA A 552 20.40 -1.18 35.31
C ALA A 552 21.53 -1.17 34.26
N ALA A 553 21.92 -0.01 33.77
CA ALA A 553 23.12 0.11 32.94
C ALA A 553 24.37 -0.16 33.79
N GLU A 554 25.32 -0.97 33.30
CA GLU A 554 26.58 -1.22 34.02
C GLU A 554 27.40 0.07 34.20
N GLY A 555 27.95 0.28 35.41
CA GLY A 555 28.81 1.41 35.76
C GLY A 555 28.08 2.60 36.38
N ASP A 556 27.39 2.36 37.49
CA ASP A 556 26.49 3.33 38.11
C ASP A 556 27.21 4.35 39.01
N ASN A 557 27.13 5.62 38.60
CA ASN A 557 27.13 6.80 39.48
C ASN A 557 26.21 7.89 38.89
N GLY A 558 25.16 7.50 38.16
CA GLY A 558 24.27 8.42 37.47
C GLY A 558 23.47 7.71 36.38
N GLY A 559 22.28 7.22 36.75
CA GLY A 559 21.39 6.41 35.92
C GLY A 559 21.28 6.91 34.48
N LYS A 560 21.76 6.09 33.54
CA LYS A 560 21.56 6.32 32.10
C LYS A 560 20.19 5.80 31.67
N ALA A 561 19.57 6.51 30.74
CA ALA A 561 18.27 6.15 30.21
C ALA A 561 18.36 4.85 29.37
N VAL A 562 17.36 3.99 29.50
CA VAL A 562 17.21 2.76 28.71
C VAL A 562 15.96 2.92 27.87
N ALA A 563 16.03 2.57 26.59
CA ALA A 563 14.83 2.42 25.77
C ALA A 563 14.51 0.95 25.53
N VAL A 564 13.23 0.67 25.33
CA VAL A 564 12.72 -0.68 25.17
C VAL A 564 11.76 -0.71 24.00
N VAL A 565 12.04 -1.58 23.04
CA VAL A 565 11.22 -1.71 21.83
C VAL A 565 10.66 -3.11 21.72
N LEU A 566 9.37 -3.19 21.42
CA LEU A 566 8.69 -4.43 21.03
C LEU A 566 8.84 -4.60 19.52
N GLU A 567 9.57 -5.63 19.12
CA GLU A 567 9.67 -6.07 17.72
C GLU A 567 8.83 -7.32 17.52
N ILE A 568 7.99 -7.30 16.49
CA ILE A 568 7.23 -8.47 16.04
C ILE A 568 7.62 -8.76 14.60
N GLU A 569 8.01 -10.00 14.35
CA GLU A 569 8.63 -10.40 13.09
C GLU A 569 7.65 -10.39 11.91
N ASP A 570 6.44 -10.93 12.08
CA ASP A 570 5.45 -11.04 11.00
C ASP A 570 4.02 -10.87 11.55
N ILE A 571 3.37 -9.80 11.10
CA ILE A 571 1.96 -9.48 11.34
C ILE A 571 1.28 -9.30 9.98
N ARG A 572 0.10 -9.91 9.83
CA ARG A 572 -0.70 -9.85 8.60
C ARG A 572 -2.13 -9.41 8.91
N GLU A 573 -2.54 -8.18 8.64
CA GLU A 573 -1.80 -7.11 7.92
C GLU A 573 -1.49 -5.89 8.79
N THR A 574 -2.38 -5.49 9.68
CA THR A 574 -2.22 -4.25 10.47
C THR A 574 -2.42 -4.54 11.95
N ALA A 575 -1.77 -3.78 12.83
CA ALA A 575 -1.88 -3.98 14.26
C ALA A 575 -1.89 -2.69 15.08
N ARG A 576 -2.68 -2.69 16.15
CA ARG A 576 -2.63 -1.71 17.23
C ARG A 576 -2.10 -2.36 18.50
N LEU A 577 -1.11 -1.75 19.13
CA LEU A 577 -0.52 -2.22 20.39
C LEU A 577 -1.06 -1.42 21.58
N SER A 578 -1.40 -2.11 22.65
CA SER A 578 -1.61 -1.54 23.98
C SER A 578 -0.73 -2.24 25.02
N VAL A 579 -0.07 -1.46 25.86
CA VAL A 579 0.79 -1.96 26.95
C VAL A 579 0.25 -1.45 28.27
N ASN A 580 -0.09 -2.37 29.19
CA ASN A 580 -0.71 -2.05 30.48
C ASN A 580 -1.96 -1.14 30.36
N GLY A 581 -2.72 -1.29 29.27
CA GLY A 581 -3.92 -0.48 28.97
C GLY A 581 -3.63 0.90 28.35
N SER A 582 -2.36 1.25 28.13
CA SER A 582 -1.96 2.48 27.41
C SER A 582 -1.71 2.17 25.94
N ASP A 583 -2.26 2.99 25.04
CA ASP A 583 -2.11 2.85 23.59
C ASP A 583 -0.69 3.21 23.15
N ALA A 584 -0.03 2.28 22.45
CA ALA A 584 1.31 2.46 21.87
C ALA A 584 1.24 2.81 20.38
N GLY A 585 0.04 2.90 19.80
CA GLY A 585 -0.17 3.28 18.42
C GLY A 585 -0.29 2.12 17.44
N ILE A 586 -0.43 2.47 16.17
CA ILE A 586 -0.82 1.57 15.08
C ILE A 586 0.35 1.42 14.11
N LYS A 587 0.60 0.19 13.67
CA LYS A 587 1.50 -0.13 12.56
C LYS A 587 0.71 -0.81 11.45
N LEU A 588 0.88 -0.28 10.25
CA LEU A 588 0.17 -0.74 9.06
C LEU A 588 1.03 -1.64 8.16
N TRP A 589 2.34 -1.61 8.35
CA TRP A 589 3.33 -2.32 7.54
C TRP A 589 4.61 -2.56 8.34
N PRO A 590 5.47 -3.50 7.89
CA PRO A 590 6.79 -3.71 8.46
C PRO A 590 7.67 -2.45 8.39
N PRO A 591 8.61 -2.28 9.33
CA PRO A 591 8.86 -3.15 10.48
C PRO A 591 7.84 -2.91 11.60
N TYR A 592 7.35 -3.99 12.21
CA TYR A 592 6.39 -3.93 13.33
C TYR A 592 7.12 -3.71 14.66
N ASN A 593 7.69 -2.51 14.80
CA ASN A 593 8.44 -2.07 15.96
C ASN A 593 7.68 -0.97 16.71
N TRP A 594 7.44 -1.15 18.00
CA TRP A 594 6.88 -0.12 18.86
C TRP A 594 7.88 0.25 19.93
N ASP A 595 8.15 1.54 20.11
CA ASP A 595 8.78 1.99 21.33
C ASP A 595 7.78 1.89 22.49
N VAL A 596 8.15 1.09 23.49
CA VAL A 596 7.38 0.89 24.72
C VAL A 596 8.13 1.46 25.93
N THR A 597 9.12 2.32 25.69
CA THR A 597 9.87 3.04 26.71
C THR A 597 8.93 3.81 27.63
N GLY A 598 9.06 3.57 28.94
CA GLY A 598 8.19 4.17 29.95
C GLY A 598 6.79 3.57 30.06
N MET A 599 6.39 2.67 29.16
CA MET A 599 5.10 1.96 29.25
C MET A 599 5.19 0.68 30.10
N LEU A 600 6.41 0.16 30.28
CA LEU A 600 6.70 -0.99 31.11
C LEU A 600 6.92 -0.60 32.57
N ARG A 601 6.42 -1.43 33.49
CA ARG A 601 6.64 -1.30 34.94
C ARG A 601 7.43 -2.49 35.50
N PRO A 602 8.12 -2.34 36.64
CA PRO A 602 8.73 -3.49 37.31
C PRO A 602 7.67 -4.54 37.70
N GLY A 603 7.97 -5.82 37.47
CA GLY A 603 7.04 -6.93 37.71
C GLY A 603 6.09 -7.18 36.54
N ARG A 604 4.84 -7.52 36.82
CA ARG A 604 3.88 -8.00 35.81
C ARG A 604 3.40 -6.89 34.87
N ASN A 605 3.59 -7.12 33.58
CA ASN A 605 3.09 -6.30 32.47
C ASN A 605 2.15 -7.13 31.61
N THR A 606 1.26 -6.44 30.89
CA THR A 606 0.35 -7.03 29.91
C THR A 606 0.48 -6.31 28.58
N ILE A 607 0.57 -7.07 27.51
CA ILE A 607 0.49 -6.57 26.13
C ILE A 607 -0.78 -7.09 25.47
N GLU A 608 -1.40 -6.23 24.70
CA GLU A 608 -2.57 -6.52 23.89
C GLU A 608 -2.33 -6.03 22.46
N LEU A 609 -2.50 -6.91 21.48
CA LEU A 609 -2.37 -6.60 20.06
C LEU A 609 -3.70 -6.88 19.38
N GLN A 610 -4.34 -5.83 18.87
CA GLN A 610 -5.49 -5.96 17.97
C GLN A 610 -4.95 -6.02 16.53
N VAL A 611 -5.11 -7.15 15.88
CA VAL A 611 -4.66 -7.40 14.50
C VAL A 611 -5.87 -7.40 13.57
N ALA A 612 -5.79 -6.68 12.46
CA ALA A 612 -6.80 -6.65 11.41
C ALA A 612 -6.18 -7.09 10.07
N ASN A 613 -6.88 -7.96 9.34
CA ASN A 613 -6.50 -8.36 7.99
C ASN A 613 -7.35 -7.64 6.92
N THR A 614 -7.42 -8.19 5.71
CA THR A 614 -8.21 -7.65 4.61
C THR A 614 -9.47 -8.47 4.36
N LEU A 615 -10.30 -8.01 3.42
CA LEU A 615 -11.50 -8.71 2.96
C LEU A 615 -11.21 -9.91 2.06
N ASP A 616 -9.95 -10.17 1.72
CA ASP A 616 -9.58 -11.19 0.73
C ASP A 616 -9.85 -12.62 1.26
N ASN A 617 -9.80 -12.85 2.57
CA ASN A 617 -10.15 -14.16 3.13
C ASN A 617 -11.64 -14.51 2.96
N LEU A 618 -12.51 -13.49 2.86
CA LEU A 618 -13.96 -13.65 2.74
C LEU A 618 -14.42 -13.59 1.28
N TYR A 619 -13.91 -12.66 0.48
CA TYR A 619 -14.35 -12.43 -0.90
C TYR A 619 -13.30 -12.75 -1.98
N GLY A 620 -12.07 -13.03 -1.56
CA GLY A 620 -11.00 -13.44 -2.45
C GLY A 620 -11.09 -14.91 -2.86
N LYS A 621 -10.07 -15.35 -3.58
CA LYS A 621 -10.03 -16.72 -4.15
C LYS A 621 -9.41 -17.75 -3.20
N ASN A 622 -8.60 -17.32 -2.24
CA ASN A 622 -7.80 -18.18 -1.37
C ASN A 622 -7.78 -17.64 0.05
N ALA A 623 -7.70 -18.53 1.03
CA ALA A 623 -7.40 -18.16 2.41
C ALA A 623 -5.93 -17.74 2.52
N LEU A 624 -5.68 -16.48 2.84
CA LEU A 624 -4.36 -15.91 3.08
C LEU A 624 -3.96 -16.08 4.54
N ALA A 625 -2.65 -16.09 4.78
CA ALA A 625 -2.11 -16.03 6.13
C ALA A 625 -2.52 -14.70 6.80
N SER A 626 -3.09 -14.77 8.00
CA SER A 626 -3.53 -13.60 8.78
C SER A 626 -3.21 -13.82 10.25
N GLY A 627 -2.94 -12.75 10.99
CA GLY A 627 -2.49 -12.83 12.38
C GLY A 627 -0.98 -12.73 12.56
N ILE A 628 -0.44 -13.37 13.60
CA ILE A 628 0.99 -13.29 13.98
C ILE A 628 1.70 -14.60 13.61
N GLY A 629 2.65 -14.53 12.68
CA GLY A 629 3.37 -15.69 12.14
C GLY A 629 4.76 -15.94 12.73
N GLY A 630 5.36 -14.93 13.36
CA GLY A 630 6.76 -14.93 13.79
C GLY A 630 6.96 -14.75 15.30
N SER A 631 8.21 -14.46 15.68
CA SER A 631 8.59 -14.19 17.06
C SER A 631 8.23 -12.75 17.48
N ALA A 632 7.97 -12.57 18.78
CA ALA A 632 7.83 -11.26 19.38
C ALA A 632 8.87 -11.12 20.51
N LYS A 633 9.61 -10.01 20.53
CA LYS A 633 10.70 -9.79 21.48
C LYS A 633 10.73 -8.34 21.95
N LEU A 634 11.07 -8.16 23.21
CA LEU A 634 11.41 -6.87 23.79
C LEU A 634 12.92 -6.72 23.78
N ILE A 635 13.41 -5.66 23.15
CA ILE A 635 14.83 -5.36 23.08
C ILE A 635 15.09 -4.07 23.84
N ALA A 636 15.98 -4.14 24.82
CA ALA A 636 16.42 -2.99 25.60
C ALA A 636 17.77 -2.47 25.08
N TYR A 637 17.81 -1.17 24.86
CA TYR A 637 18.94 -0.45 24.30
C TYR A 637 19.51 0.55 25.31
N GLN A 638 20.84 0.63 25.39
CA GLN A 638 21.51 1.63 26.21
C GLN A 638 21.61 2.96 25.47
N LEU A 639 21.04 4.02 26.02
CA LEU A 639 21.18 5.37 25.46
C LEU A 639 22.56 5.97 25.72
N GLU A 640 23.04 6.79 24.77
CA GLU A 640 24.31 7.52 24.86
C GLU A 640 24.38 8.55 25.99
#